data_AF-A0A8C9GCC0-F1
#
_entry.id   AF-A0A8C9GCC0-F1
#
_cell.length_a   1.000
_cell.length_b   1.000
_cell.length_c   1.000
_cell.angle_alpha   90.00
_cell.angle_beta   90.00
_cell.angle_gamma   90.00
#
_symmetry.space_group_name_H-M   'P 1'
#
loop_
_entity.id
_entity.type
_entity.pdbx_description
1 polymer ?
#
loop_
_entity_poly.entity_id
_entity_poly.type
_entity_poly.pdbx_seq_one_letter_code
_entity_poly.pdbx_strand_id
1 'polypeptide(L)'
;MGSRGCALLLLGAALPLLGSAAVSPEQSLAWGPGLEAGLALPVRYFYIQAVSATGRNFSRSPPGRTQFKVVIKALSPKETTRIYTPHPLDRNDGTFLMRYRMYGSVRKGLKIEILYGDKHVAQSPYILKGPVYHEYCDCPEEDPEIWQNVFSCPSQEPQITKDFISFPTIDLQRMFKEIPSKFSQTRGAIVHYTILNNRIYRRSLGKYTDFKMFSDEMLLSLARKVHLPNVEFYLNVGDWPVEYRKANDTPGPIPIISWCGSVDSRDIVLPTYDITHSTLETLRGVTNDLLSIQGNTGPFWDNKTEQALFRGRDSREERLHLVKLSKENPELLDAGITGYFFFREKEKELGKVPLMGFFDFFKVENDEEAQKIAKEGQSVARELLQPHRLYCYYYKVLQKYAERQASKPEIRDGMELVPQPDDRDSVCSCHRKKPLREDL
;
A
#
# COMPACT_ATOMS: atom_id res chain seq x y z
N MET A 1 31.15 62.42 56.11
CA MET A 1 31.72 61.79 54.90
C MET A 1 30.88 60.57 54.57
N GLY A 2 29.98 60.71 53.59
CA GLY A 2 29.00 59.68 53.25
C GLY A 2 29.59 58.62 52.34
N SER A 3 29.45 57.35 52.72
CA SER A 3 29.76 56.20 51.89
C SER A 3 28.51 55.81 51.10
N ARG A 4 28.51 56.04 49.78
CA ARG A 4 27.49 55.56 48.85
C ARG A 4 27.90 54.17 48.37
N GLY A 5 27.33 53.12 48.96
CA GLY A 5 27.35 51.78 48.41
C GLY A 5 26.33 51.68 47.27
N CYS A 6 26.80 51.49 46.04
CA CYS A 6 25.96 51.25 44.88
C CYS A 6 25.57 49.77 44.86
N ALA A 7 24.33 49.44 45.26
CA ALA A 7 23.79 48.09 45.11
C ALA A 7 23.29 47.92 43.66
N LEU A 8 24.02 47.17 42.84
CA LEU A 8 23.51 46.69 41.56
C LEU A 8 22.43 45.63 41.82
N LEU A 9 21.17 46.03 41.69
CA LEU A 9 20.03 45.11 41.53
C LEU A 9 20.07 44.54 40.11
N LEU A 10 20.67 43.36 39.95
CA LEU A 10 20.47 42.52 38.78
C LEU A 10 19.04 41.96 38.83
N LEU A 11 18.10 42.68 38.22
CA LEU A 11 16.79 42.15 37.84
C LEU A 11 17.01 41.06 36.78
N GLY A 12 17.13 39.81 37.25
CA GLY A 12 17.03 38.65 36.39
C GLY A 12 15.64 38.58 35.79
N ALA A 13 15.49 39.05 34.55
CA ALA A 13 14.32 38.74 33.75
C ALA A 13 14.31 37.23 33.52
N ALA A 14 13.46 36.53 34.24
CA ALA A 14 13.07 35.17 33.90
C ALA A 14 12.41 35.22 32.52
N LEU A 15 13.19 34.94 31.47
CA LEU A 15 12.65 34.53 30.18
C LEU A 15 11.72 33.35 30.46
N PRO A 16 10.43 33.41 30.07
CA PRO A 16 9.60 32.24 30.18
C PRO A 16 10.23 31.17 29.31
N LEU A 17 10.58 30.03 29.94
CA LEU A 17 10.72 28.76 29.24
C LEU A 17 9.57 28.69 28.24
N LEU A 18 9.88 28.67 26.94
CA LEU A 18 8.90 28.51 25.88
C LEU A 18 8.07 27.28 26.21
N GLY A 19 6.89 27.50 26.79
CA GLY A 19 5.94 26.44 27.08
C GLY A 19 5.68 25.73 25.76
N SER A 20 5.77 24.40 25.77
CA SER A 20 5.45 23.61 24.60
C SER A 20 4.11 24.09 24.05
N ALA A 21 4.08 24.54 22.80
CA ALA A 21 2.88 25.10 22.21
C ALA A 21 1.74 24.08 22.41
N ALA A 22 0.65 24.48 23.07
CA ALA A 22 -0.49 23.61 23.25
C ALA A 22 -1.15 23.34 21.89
N VAL A 23 -1.63 22.12 21.69
CA VAL A 23 -2.42 21.76 20.50
C VAL A 23 -3.76 22.50 20.56
N SER A 24 -4.16 23.07 19.43
CA SER A 24 -5.46 23.69 19.21
C SER A 24 -6.36 22.72 18.44
N PRO A 25 -7.33 22.05 19.08
CA PRO A 25 -8.21 21.10 18.41
C PRO A 25 -8.99 21.75 17.27
N GLU A 26 -9.49 22.96 17.49
CA GLU A 26 -10.36 23.67 16.55
C GLU A 26 -9.60 24.12 15.29
N GLN A 27 -8.30 24.43 15.41
CA GLN A 27 -7.45 24.81 14.27
C GLN A 27 -6.72 23.63 13.62
N SER A 28 -6.70 22.46 14.29
CA SER A 28 -6.12 21.24 13.73
C SER A 28 -6.90 20.79 12.50
N LEU A 29 -6.28 19.99 11.63
CA LEU A 29 -6.87 19.60 10.34
C LEU A 29 -7.08 18.09 10.29
N ALA A 30 -8.07 17.63 9.53
CA ALA A 30 -8.16 16.23 9.14
C ALA A 30 -8.62 16.08 7.68
N TRP A 31 -7.96 15.17 6.95
CA TRP A 31 -8.18 14.94 5.53
C TRP A 31 -7.80 13.52 5.12
N GLY A 32 -8.31 13.05 4.00
CA GLY A 32 -7.93 11.77 3.42
C GLY A 32 -9.12 10.90 3.03
N PRO A 33 -8.87 9.83 2.29
CA PRO A 33 -9.92 9.11 1.57
C PRO A 33 -10.84 8.32 2.50
N GLY A 34 -10.42 8.03 3.73
CA GLY A 34 -11.24 7.41 4.77
C GLY A 34 -12.31 8.33 5.37
N LEU A 35 -12.35 9.62 5.00
CA LEU A 35 -13.44 10.54 5.34
C LEU A 35 -14.50 10.63 4.23
N GLU A 36 -14.36 9.84 3.15
CA GLU A 36 -15.29 9.77 2.05
C GLU A 36 -16.13 8.48 2.10
N ALA A 37 -17.44 8.58 1.82
CA ALA A 37 -18.35 7.43 1.88
C ALA A 37 -18.07 6.41 0.77
N GLY A 38 -17.88 6.89 -0.47
CA GLY A 38 -17.85 6.07 -1.68
C GLY A 38 -16.63 5.15 -1.83
N LEU A 39 -15.54 5.42 -1.10
CA LEU A 39 -14.30 4.67 -1.23
C LEU A 39 -14.31 3.37 -0.42
N ALA A 40 -14.60 2.24 -1.08
CA ALA A 40 -14.57 0.92 -0.45
C ALA A 40 -13.16 0.32 -0.48
N LEU A 41 -12.43 0.42 0.64
CA LEU A 41 -11.13 -0.24 0.85
C LEU A 41 -11.21 -1.27 1.99
N PRO A 42 -10.31 -2.28 2.01
CA PRO A 42 -10.16 -3.19 3.16
C PRO A 42 -9.97 -2.43 4.47
N VAL A 43 -9.10 -1.42 4.42
CA VAL A 43 -8.88 -0.46 5.51
C VAL A 43 -8.97 0.94 4.96
N ARG A 44 -9.81 1.75 5.60
CA ARG A 44 -9.96 3.17 5.33
C ARG A 44 -9.03 3.95 6.23
N TYR A 45 -8.50 5.05 5.74
CA TYR A 45 -7.52 5.84 6.48
C TYR A 45 -7.63 7.33 6.18
N PHE A 46 -7.25 8.15 7.14
CA PHE A 46 -7.17 9.60 7.01
C PHE A 46 -6.08 10.15 7.93
N TYR A 47 -5.68 11.38 7.69
CA TYR A 47 -4.64 12.07 8.43
C TYR A 47 -5.24 13.13 9.34
N ILE A 48 -4.56 13.38 10.45
CA ILE A 48 -4.84 14.47 11.38
C ILE A 48 -3.56 15.29 11.51
N GLN A 49 -3.60 16.60 11.25
CA GLN A 49 -2.49 17.52 11.49
C GLN A 49 -2.74 18.25 12.80
N ALA A 50 -1.83 18.10 13.76
CA ALA A 50 -1.84 18.94 14.95
C ALA A 50 -1.43 20.37 14.57
N VAL A 51 -2.17 21.36 15.10
CA VAL A 51 -1.90 22.79 14.90
C VAL A 51 -1.79 23.48 16.26
N SER A 52 -0.85 24.42 16.39
CA SER A 52 -0.64 25.19 17.62
C SER A 52 -1.78 26.18 17.87
N ALA A 53 -1.90 26.70 19.08
CA ALA A 53 -2.79 27.84 19.39
C ALA A 53 -2.54 29.09 18.52
N THR A 54 -1.35 29.22 17.93
CA THR A 54 -0.95 30.30 17.04
C THR A 54 -1.20 30.02 15.55
N GLY A 55 -1.88 28.92 15.22
CA GLY A 55 -2.22 28.56 13.83
C GLY A 55 -1.06 27.98 13.02
N ARG A 56 0.00 27.49 13.67
CA ARG A 56 1.14 26.87 12.99
C ARG A 56 1.05 25.35 13.04
N ASN A 57 1.23 24.70 11.89
CA ASN A 57 1.34 23.24 11.83
C ASN A 57 2.54 22.77 12.64
N PHE A 58 2.34 21.76 13.47
CA PHE A 58 3.44 21.03 14.07
C PHE A 58 4.23 20.30 12.99
N SER A 59 5.56 20.45 13.02
CA SER A 59 6.52 19.67 12.22
C SER A 59 7.16 18.52 12.99
N ARG A 60 6.86 18.45 14.30
CA ARG A 60 7.24 17.38 15.23
C ARG A 60 6.06 17.12 16.13
N SER A 61 5.89 15.87 16.55
CA SER A 61 4.74 15.50 17.36
C SER A 61 4.73 16.27 18.68
N PRO A 62 3.59 16.88 19.06
CA PRO A 62 3.51 17.72 20.24
C PRO A 62 3.83 16.90 21.51
N PRO A 63 4.57 17.48 22.46
CA PRO A 63 4.98 16.78 23.68
C PRO A 63 3.80 16.44 24.59
N GLY A 64 3.97 15.38 25.37
CA GLY A 64 2.87 14.67 26.02
C GLY A 64 2.36 13.53 25.12
N ARG A 65 1.75 12.49 25.70
CA ARG A 65 1.09 11.44 24.90
C ARG A 65 -0.16 12.05 24.26
N THR A 66 0.04 12.80 23.19
CA THR A 66 -0.99 13.39 22.34
C THR A 66 -1.89 12.26 21.86
N GLN A 67 -3.08 12.15 22.42
CA GLN A 67 -4.03 11.09 22.09
C GLN A 67 -5.22 11.70 21.38
N PHE A 68 -5.09 11.87 20.07
CA PHE A 68 -6.26 11.96 19.24
C PHE A 68 -7.09 10.68 19.44
N LYS A 69 -8.34 10.85 19.83
CA LYS A 69 -9.30 9.75 19.97
C LYS A 69 -10.25 9.82 18.81
N VAL A 70 -10.42 8.69 18.11
CA VAL A 70 -11.36 8.58 17.01
C VAL A 70 -12.44 7.56 17.37
N VAL A 71 -13.70 7.98 17.26
CA VAL A 71 -14.87 7.13 17.48
C VAL A 71 -15.68 7.10 16.19
N ILE A 72 -15.93 5.90 15.67
CA ILE A 72 -16.69 5.71 14.43
C ILE A 72 -17.91 4.85 14.72
N LYS A 73 -19.09 5.34 14.31
CA LYS A 73 -20.36 4.65 14.50
C LYS A 73 -21.23 4.77 13.25
N ALA A 74 -22.18 3.85 13.10
CA ALA A 74 -23.27 4.01 12.14
C ALA A 74 -24.07 5.28 12.48
N LEU A 75 -24.51 6.01 11.46
CA LEU A 75 -25.32 7.21 11.63
C LEU A 75 -26.73 6.88 12.16
N SER A 76 -27.27 5.74 11.75
CA SER A 76 -28.56 5.23 12.23
C SER A 76 -28.35 4.31 13.43
N PRO A 77 -29.03 4.54 14.57
CA PRO A 77 -28.95 3.66 15.73
C PRO A 77 -29.57 2.27 15.49
N LYS A 78 -30.34 2.11 14.41
CA LYS A 78 -30.90 0.82 13.99
C LYS A 78 -29.88 -0.06 13.25
N GLU A 79 -28.78 0.51 12.79
CA GLU A 79 -27.71 -0.22 12.09
C GLU A 79 -26.59 -0.49 13.08
N THR A 80 -26.29 -1.77 13.33
CA THR A 80 -25.13 -2.18 14.13
C THR A 80 -24.10 -2.78 13.20
N THR A 81 -22.88 -2.23 13.19
CA THR A 81 -21.74 -2.79 12.46
C THR A 81 -20.52 -2.78 13.37
N ARG A 82 -19.70 -3.83 13.28
CA ARG A 82 -18.41 -3.88 13.96
C ARG A 82 -17.41 -3.08 13.12
N ILE A 83 -16.83 -2.06 13.73
CA ILE A 83 -15.76 -1.24 13.14
C ILE A 83 -14.56 -1.32 14.08
N TYR A 84 -13.43 -1.81 13.58
CA TYR A 84 -12.19 -1.81 14.33
C TYR A 84 -11.46 -0.48 14.09
N THR A 85 -11.28 0.28 15.17
CA THR A 85 -10.69 1.62 15.19
C THR A 85 -9.51 1.66 16.17
N PRO A 86 -8.30 1.21 15.77
CA PRO A 86 -7.11 1.38 16.58
C PRO A 86 -6.79 2.87 16.84
N HIS A 87 -5.89 3.13 17.79
CA HIS A 87 -5.38 4.49 18.00
C HIS A 87 -4.70 5.03 16.74
N PRO A 88 -4.84 6.35 16.44
CA PRO A 88 -4.07 6.99 15.38
C PRO A 88 -2.57 6.76 15.57
N LEU A 89 -1.88 6.49 14.47
CA LEU A 89 -0.44 6.30 14.46
C LEU A 89 0.27 7.65 14.39
N ASP A 90 1.18 7.90 15.31
CA ASP A 90 2.03 9.08 15.28
C ASP A 90 3.11 8.93 14.20
N ARG A 91 3.14 9.84 13.22
CA ARG A 91 4.13 9.82 12.13
C ARG A 91 5.42 10.58 12.48
N ASN A 92 5.54 11.09 13.71
CA ASN A 92 6.63 11.89 14.25
C ASN A 92 6.88 13.23 13.54
N ASP A 93 6.02 13.61 12.58
CA ASP A 93 6.13 14.82 11.76
C ASP A 93 5.02 15.84 12.09
N GLY A 94 4.34 15.67 13.24
CA GLY A 94 3.18 16.49 13.63
C GLY A 94 1.85 16.04 12.99
N THR A 95 1.89 15.02 12.13
CA THR A 95 0.69 14.37 11.60
C THR A 95 0.47 12.98 12.22
N PHE A 96 -0.80 12.56 12.23
CA PHE A 96 -1.24 11.29 12.76
C PHE A 96 -2.06 10.56 11.70
N LEU A 97 -1.82 9.26 11.51
CA LEU A 97 -2.51 8.42 10.55
C LEU A 97 -3.57 7.58 11.28
N MET A 98 -4.84 7.93 11.08
CA MET A 98 -5.96 7.13 11.53
C MET A 98 -6.29 6.04 10.51
N ARG A 99 -6.57 4.83 10.99
CA ARG A 99 -6.92 3.67 10.16
C ARG A 99 -8.10 2.94 10.78
N TYR A 100 -9.05 2.49 9.98
CA TYR A 100 -10.17 1.69 10.48
C TYR A 100 -10.64 0.64 9.48
N ARG A 101 -11.10 -0.49 10.01
CA ARG A 101 -11.64 -1.61 9.24
C ARG A 101 -13.11 -1.81 9.59
N MET A 102 -13.95 -1.94 8.57
CA MET A 102 -15.35 -2.27 8.72
C MET A 102 -15.56 -3.77 8.51
N TYR A 103 -16.41 -4.39 9.34
CA TYR A 103 -16.84 -5.79 9.22
C TYR A 103 -18.32 -5.92 8.82
N GLY A 104 -18.93 -4.82 8.40
CA GLY A 104 -20.30 -4.79 7.92
C GLY A 104 -20.63 -3.44 7.28
N SER A 105 -21.44 -3.46 6.23
CA SER A 105 -21.86 -2.25 5.52
C SER A 105 -22.96 -1.50 6.28
N VAL A 106 -22.99 -0.18 6.15
CA VAL A 106 -24.10 0.66 6.64
C VAL A 106 -24.78 1.37 5.47
N ARG A 107 -26.08 1.64 5.59
CA ARG A 107 -26.89 2.23 4.51
C ARG A 107 -27.06 3.73 4.68
N LYS A 108 -27.22 4.22 5.92
CA LYS A 108 -27.49 5.64 6.16
C LYS A 108 -26.24 6.49 6.22
N GLY A 109 -25.12 5.90 6.62
CA GLY A 109 -23.84 6.59 6.71
C GLY A 109 -23.05 6.26 7.96
N LEU A 110 -21.88 6.88 8.08
CA LEU A 110 -21.04 6.84 9.27
C LEU A 110 -20.94 8.24 9.90
N LYS A 111 -20.82 8.26 11.22
CA LYS A 111 -20.38 9.41 12.01
C LYS A 111 -18.98 9.14 12.52
N ILE A 112 -18.03 10.00 12.19
CA ILE A 112 -16.64 9.94 12.63
C ILE A 112 -16.37 11.12 13.55
N GLU A 113 -16.14 10.84 14.83
CA GLU A 113 -15.78 11.82 15.86
C GLU A 113 -14.28 11.76 16.11
N ILE A 114 -13.57 12.80 15.70
CA ILE A 114 -12.17 13.04 16.04
C ILE A 114 -12.12 14.00 17.22
N LEU A 115 -11.47 13.58 18.30
CA LEU A 115 -11.40 14.29 19.57
C LEU A 115 -9.95 14.48 20.00
N TYR A 116 -9.67 15.61 20.65
CA TYR A 116 -8.46 15.87 21.41
C TYR A 116 -8.87 16.27 22.83
N GLY A 117 -8.64 15.39 23.80
CA GLY A 117 -9.36 15.45 25.08
C GLY A 117 -10.87 15.31 24.85
N ASP A 118 -11.65 16.26 25.35
CA ASP A 118 -13.11 16.32 25.17
C ASP A 118 -13.55 17.25 24.04
N LYS A 119 -12.61 17.81 23.27
CA LYS A 119 -12.88 18.77 22.21
C LYS A 119 -12.84 18.14 20.82
N HIS A 120 -13.76 18.57 19.96
CA HIS A 120 -13.76 18.18 18.54
C HIS A 120 -12.57 18.80 17.79
N VAL A 121 -11.98 17.99 16.92
CA VAL A 121 -10.87 18.39 16.05
C VAL A 121 -11.39 18.80 14.68
N ALA A 122 -10.92 19.92 14.14
CA ALA A 122 -11.37 20.45 12.85
C ALA A 122 -12.92 20.54 12.78
N GLN A 123 -13.52 20.12 11.66
CA GLN A 123 -14.98 20.07 11.50
C GLN A 123 -15.65 18.81 12.11
N SER A 124 -14.98 18.07 12.99
CA SER A 124 -15.55 16.91 13.67
C SER A 124 -16.85 17.29 14.41
N PRO A 125 -17.93 16.47 14.35
CA PRO A 125 -18.00 15.17 13.68
C PRO A 125 -18.11 15.24 12.14
N TYR A 126 -17.43 14.32 11.47
CA TYR A 126 -17.57 14.10 10.03
C TYR A 126 -18.74 13.15 9.77
N ILE A 127 -19.66 13.55 8.89
CA ILE A 127 -20.84 12.75 8.53
C ILE A 127 -20.71 12.25 7.09
N LEU A 128 -20.40 10.97 6.95
CA LEU A 128 -20.30 10.28 5.66
C LEU A 128 -21.71 9.83 5.29
N LYS A 129 -22.42 10.64 4.50
CA LYS A 129 -23.81 10.36 4.12
C LYS A 129 -23.88 9.26 3.06
N GLY A 130 -24.89 8.41 3.16
CA GLY A 130 -25.18 7.36 2.18
C GLY A 130 -24.56 5.99 2.53
N PRO A 131 -24.66 5.02 1.63
CA PRO A 131 -24.16 3.67 1.89
C PRO A 131 -22.63 3.68 1.97
N VAL A 132 -22.10 3.01 2.99
CA VAL A 132 -20.67 2.82 3.21
C VAL A 132 -20.42 1.32 3.25
N TYR A 133 -19.80 0.82 2.17
CA TYR A 133 -19.55 -0.61 2.00
C TYR A 133 -18.25 -1.05 2.68
N HIS A 134 -18.30 -2.23 3.29
CA HIS A 134 -17.14 -2.94 3.80
C HIS A 134 -16.53 -3.83 2.70
N GLU A 135 -15.34 -4.39 2.96
CA GLU A 135 -14.50 -5.10 1.98
C GLU A 135 -15.17 -6.25 1.22
N TYR A 136 -15.94 -7.07 1.92
CA TYR A 136 -16.54 -8.29 1.36
C TYR A 136 -17.94 -8.07 0.78
N CYS A 137 -18.43 -6.82 0.78
CA CYS A 137 -19.69 -6.49 0.16
C CYS A 137 -19.58 -6.56 -1.37
N ASP A 138 -20.24 -7.54 -1.98
CA ASP A 138 -20.35 -7.64 -3.43
C ASP A 138 -21.37 -6.62 -3.97
N CYS A 139 -20.87 -5.43 -4.30
CA CYS A 139 -21.67 -4.33 -4.82
C CYS A 139 -20.81 -3.50 -5.77
N PRO A 140 -20.41 -4.02 -6.94
CA PRO A 140 -19.54 -3.30 -7.86
C PRO A 140 -20.19 -2.03 -8.42
N GLU A 141 -19.35 -1.06 -8.76
CA GLU A 141 -19.76 0.10 -9.54
C GLU A 141 -19.78 -0.31 -11.01
N GLU A 142 -20.92 -0.12 -11.67
CA GLU A 142 -21.09 -0.55 -13.07
C GLU A 142 -20.37 0.40 -14.02
N ASP A 143 -20.27 1.69 -13.66
CA ASP A 143 -19.51 2.69 -14.42
C ASP A 143 -18.08 2.83 -13.86
N PRO A 144 -17.07 2.32 -14.59
CA PRO A 144 -15.69 2.39 -14.13
C PRO A 144 -15.12 3.82 -14.06
N GLU A 145 -15.68 4.80 -14.78
CA GLU A 145 -15.25 6.19 -14.68
C GLU A 145 -15.69 6.78 -13.33
N ILE A 146 -16.92 6.50 -12.89
CA ILE A 146 -17.40 6.88 -11.55
C ILE A 146 -16.49 6.27 -10.48
N TRP A 147 -16.17 4.97 -10.59
CA TRP A 147 -15.29 4.30 -9.62
C TRP A 147 -13.89 4.92 -9.59
N GLN A 148 -13.27 5.15 -10.75
CA GLN A 148 -11.94 5.75 -10.85
C GLN A 148 -11.92 7.18 -10.26
N ASN A 149 -12.97 7.97 -10.50
CA ASN A 149 -13.09 9.31 -9.93
C ASN A 149 -13.19 9.27 -8.39
N VAL A 150 -14.01 8.36 -7.84
CA VAL A 150 -14.14 8.16 -6.38
C VAL A 150 -12.82 7.71 -5.76
N PHE A 151 -12.08 6.82 -6.44
CA PHE A 151 -10.76 6.36 -6.00
C PHE A 151 -9.64 7.37 -6.28
N SER A 152 -9.95 8.51 -6.92
CA SER A 152 -8.96 9.50 -7.35
C SER A 152 -7.81 8.86 -8.16
N CYS A 153 -8.16 7.93 -9.05
CA CYS A 153 -7.20 7.27 -9.90
C CYS A 153 -6.53 8.31 -10.82
N PRO A 154 -5.20 8.26 -11.01
CA PRO A 154 -4.52 9.17 -11.91
C PRO A 154 -5.05 9.06 -13.32
N SER A 155 -5.00 10.13 -14.11
CA SER A 155 -5.32 10.04 -15.53
C SER A 155 -4.31 9.17 -16.29
N GLN A 156 -3.02 9.25 -15.93
CA GLN A 156 -1.93 8.52 -16.58
C GLN A 156 -1.08 7.73 -15.59
N GLU A 157 -0.57 6.60 -16.05
CA GLU A 157 0.38 5.75 -15.32
C GLU A 157 1.58 5.46 -16.24
N PRO A 158 2.70 6.19 -16.12
CA PRO A 158 3.84 6.08 -17.02
C PRO A 158 4.40 4.66 -17.14
N GLN A 159 4.41 3.90 -16.04
CA GLN A 159 4.85 2.50 -16.03
C GLN A 159 3.96 1.62 -16.92
N ILE A 160 2.63 1.75 -16.83
CA ILE A 160 1.69 1.00 -17.67
C ILE A 160 1.91 1.38 -19.14
N THR A 161 2.03 2.66 -19.47
CA THR A 161 2.32 3.09 -20.84
C THR A 161 3.61 2.47 -21.38
N LYS A 162 4.66 2.43 -20.55
CA LYS A 162 5.96 1.85 -20.90
C LYS A 162 5.87 0.33 -21.12
N ASP A 163 5.19 -0.39 -20.24
CA ASP A 163 5.09 -1.86 -20.34
C ASP A 163 4.30 -2.29 -21.58
N PHE A 164 3.24 -1.55 -21.92
CA PHE A 164 2.41 -1.84 -23.09
C PHE A 164 2.98 -1.33 -24.41
N ILE A 165 4.12 -0.62 -24.42
CA ILE A 165 4.69 -0.05 -25.66
C ILE A 165 5.04 -1.14 -26.69
N SER A 166 5.44 -2.32 -26.23
CA SER A 166 5.79 -3.47 -27.07
C SER A 166 4.57 -4.30 -27.48
N PHE A 167 3.37 -3.94 -27.03
CA PHE A 167 2.12 -4.69 -27.22
C PHE A 167 0.99 -3.80 -27.77
N PRO A 168 1.15 -3.23 -28.98
CA PRO A 168 0.10 -2.42 -29.59
C PRO A 168 -1.19 -3.19 -29.85
N THR A 169 -1.05 -4.51 -30.03
CA THR A 169 -2.12 -5.50 -30.19
C THR A 169 -1.71 -6.79 -29.49
N ILE A 170 -2.67 -7.47 -28.85
CA ILE A 170 -2.47 -8.71 -28.08
C ILE A 170 -3.24 -9.84 -28.78
N ASP A 171 -2.50 -10.83 -29.27
CA ASP A 171 -3.05 -12.03 -29.93
C ASP A 171 -3.25 -13.16 -28.90
N LEU A 172 -4.49 -13.34 -28.46
CA LEU A 172 -4.86 -14.38 -27.49
C LEU A 172 -4.63 -15.80 -28.02
N GLN A 173 -4.79 -16.04 -29.32
CA GLN A 173 -4.57 -17.37 -29.91
C GLN A 173 -3.08 -17.73 -29.91
N ARG A 174 -2.23 -16.74 -30.18
CA ARG A 174 -0.78 -16.90 -30.08
C ARG A 174 -0.36 -17.17 -28.63
N MET A 175 -0.88 -16.41 -27.68
CA MET A 175 -0.63 -16.62 -26.25
C MET A 175 -1.02 -18.02 -25.79
N PHE A 176 -2.21 -18.49 -26.19
CA PHE A 176 -2.72 -19.81 -25.86
C PHE A 176 -1.80 -20.95 -26.32
N LYS A 177 -1.15 -20.80 -27.48
CA LYS A 177 -0.23 -21.79 -28.06
C LYS A 177 1.18 -21.69 -27.46
N GLU A 178 1.73 -20.47 -27.37
CA GLU A 178 3.13 -20.28 -26.99
C GLU A 178 3.36 -20.36 -25.48
N ILE A 179 2.46 -19.83 -24.64
CA ILE A 179 2.76 -19.68 -23.22
C ILE A 179 2.83 -21.01 -22.46
N PRO A 180 1.87 -21.94 -22.63
CA PRO A 180 1.93 -23.23 -21.97
C PRO A 180 3.18 -24.03 -22.33
N SER A 181 3.58 -24.03 -23.61
CA SER A 181 4.74 -24.78 -24.08
C SER A 181 6.08 -24.16 -23.66
N LYS A 182 6.24 -22.84 -23.80
CA LYS A 182 7.53 -22.18 -23.57
C LYS A 182 7.81 -21.84 -22.11
N PHE A 183 6.81 -21.33 -21.37
CA PHE A 183 7.03 -20.78 -20.03
C PHE A 183 6.53 -21.72 -18.94
N SER A 184 5.39 -22.38 -19.16
CA SER A 184 4.78 -23.19 -18.10
C SER A 184 5.54 -24.50 -17.85
N GLN A 185 6.08 -25.12 -18.90
CA GLN A 185 6.89 -26.34 -18.77
C GLN A 185 8.27 -26.10 -18.16
N THR A 186 8.86 -24.92 -18.41
CA THR A 186 10.23 -24.60 -18.00
C THR A 186 10.31 -23.90 -16.64
N ARG A 187 9.37 -23.00 -16.34
CA ARG A 187 9.35 -22.21 -15.09
C ARG A 187 8.34 -22.74 -14.07
N GLY A 188 7.21 -23.28 -14.53
CA GLY A 188 6.22 -23.94 -13.67
C GLY A 188 5.37 -23.02 -12.78
N ALA A 189 5.39 -21.69 -12.97
CA ALA A 189 4.74 -20.72 -12.09
C ALA A 189 3.77 -19.77 -12.83
N ILE A 190 3.08 -20.26 -13.87
CA ILE A 190 2.17 -19.45 -14.67
C ILE A 190 0.72 -19.76 -14.31
N VAL A 191 -0.14 -18.74 -14.27
CA VAL A 191 -1.59 -18.87 -14.12
C VAL A 191 -2.26 -18.16 -15.28
N HIS A 192 -3.16 -18.86 -15.95
CA HIS A 192 -3.98 -18.30 -17.02
C HIS A 192 -5.31 -17.83 -16.44
N TYR A 193 -5.64 -16.55 -16.57
CA TYR A 193 -6.89 -15.95 -16.11
C TYR A 193 -7.79 -15.53 -17.27
N THR A 194 -9.09 -15.62 -17.05
CA THR A 194 -10.12 -14.99 -17.88
C THR A 194 -11.13 -14.32 -16.97
N ILE A 195 -11.35 -13.04 -17.18
CA ILE A 195 -12.42 -12.27 -16.56
C ILE A 195 -13.48 -12.04 -17.61
N LEU A 196 -14.68 -12.51 -17.35
CA LEU A 196 -15.81 -12.39 -18.27
C LEU A 196 -17.08 -12.08 -17.49
N ASN A 197 -17.74 -10.97 -17.83
CA ASN A 197 -18.94 -10.47 -17.16
C ASN A 197 -18.75 -10.37 -15.63
N ASN A 198 -17.65 -9.74 -15.22
CA ASN A 198 -17.22 -9.57 -13.83
C ASN A 198 -17.05 -10.89 -13.04
N ARG A 199 -16.89 -12.03 -13.71
CA ARG A 199 -16.56 -13.32 -13.10
C ARG A 199 -15.15 -13.74 -13.50
N ILE A 200 -14.42 -14.33 -12.56
CA ILE A 200 -13.02 -14.70 -12.71
C ILE A 200 -12.92 -16.21 -12.89
N TYR A 201 -12.26 -16.62 -13.95
CA TYR A 201 -11.92 -18.01 -14.24
C TYR A 201 -10.41 -18.11 -14.34
N ARG A 202 -9.85 -19.26 -13.95
CA ARG A 202 -8.41 -19.47 -14.02
C ARG A 202 -8.03 -20.91 -14.30
N ARG A 203 -6.81 -21.10 -14.78
CA ARG A 203 -6.15 -22.41 -14.92
C ARG A 203 -4.69 -22.27 -14.51
N SER A 204 -4.25 -23.04 -13.53
CA SER A 204 -2.84 -23.12 -13.15
C SER A 204 -2.03 -23.90 -14.19
N LEU A 205 -0.89 -23.34 -14.60
CA LEU A 205 0.02 -23.91 -15.58
C LEU A 205 1.41 -24.09 -14.95
N GLY A 206 1.60 -25.24 -14.30
CA GLY A 206 2.85 -25.62 -13.66
C GLY A 206 2.72 -25.98 -12.18
N LYS A 207 3.84 -26.36 -11.56
CA LYS A 207 3.89 -26.91 -10.18
C LYS A 207 3.95 -25.85 -9.08
N TYR A 208 4.44 -24.65 -9.36
CA TYR A 208 4.75 -23.60 -8.39
C TYR A 208 3.78 -22.43 -8.50
N THR A 209 2.48 -22.72 -8.48
CA THR A 209 1.44 -21.71 -8.71
C THR A 209 0.73 -21.25 -7.44
N ASP A 210 1.17 -21.66 -6.24
CA ASP A 210 0.43 -21.38 -4.99
C ASP A 210 0.32 -19.90 -4.64
N PHE A 211 1.25 -19.08 -5.12
CA PHE A 211 1.21 -17.61 -5.02
C PHE A 211 0.03 -16.98 -5.78
N LYS A 212 -0.71 -17.78 -6.58
CA LYS A 212 -1.97 -17.38 -7.20
C LYS A 212 -2.99 -16.86 -6.19
N MET A 213 -2.96 -17.33 -4.94
CA MET A 213 -3.84 -16.85 -3.87
C MET A 213 -3.82 -15.32 -3.72
N PHE A 214 -2.66 -14.67 -3.89
CA PHE A 214 -2.56 -13.21 -3.78
C PHE A 214 -3.24 -12.49 -4.95
N SER A 215 -3.11 -13.05 -6.16
CA SER A 215 -3.78 -12.52 -7.34
C SER A 215 -5.28 -12.79 -7.34
N ASP A 216 -5.73 -13.98 -6.92
CA ASP A 216 -7.16 -14.29 -6.78
C ASP A 216 -7.83 -13.29 -5.84
N GLU A 217 -7.26 -13.08 -4.64
CA GLU A 217 -7.82 -12.20 -3.63
C GLU A 217 -7.93 -10.74 -4.11
N MET A 218 -6.90 -10.24 -4.81
CA MET A 218 -6.95 -8.89 -5.39
C MET A 218 -7.98 -8.78 -6.51
N LEU A 219 -8.06 -9.76 -7.42
CA LEU A 219 -9.04 -9.76 -8.51
C LEU A 219 -10.47 -9.86 -7.99
N LEU A 220 -10.73 -10.75 -7.03
CA LEU A 220 -12.04 -10.87 -6.36
C LEU A 220 -12.40 -9.57 -5.63
N SER A 221 -11.43 -8.96 -4.95
CA SER A 221 -11.59 -7.67 -4.26
C SER A 221 -11.96 -6.54 -5.22
N LEU A 222 -11.31 -6.46 -6.38
CA LEU A 222 -11.67 -5.51 -7.43
C LEU A 222 -13.06 -5.78 -7.98
N ALA A 223 -13.40 -7.04 -8.28
CA ALA A 223 -14.69 -7.42 -8.83
C ALA A 223 -15.89 -7.09 -7.92
N ARG A 224 -15.68 -7.01 -6.59
CA ARG A 224 -16.70 -6.53 -5.63
C ARG A 224 -16.89 -5.01 -5.66
N LYS A 225 -15.91 -4.26 -6.18
CA LYS A 225 -15.83 -2.79 -6.09
C LYS A 225 -16.15 -2.09 -7.40
N VAL A 226 -15.80 -2.69 -8.54
CA VAL A 226 -15.99 -2.14 -9.89
C VAL A 226 -16.20 -3.27 -10.89
N HIS A 227 -17.04 -3.05 -11.89
CA HIS A 227 -17.19 -4.00 -13.00
C HIS A 227 -15.89 -4.09 -13.79
N LEU A 228 -15.25 -5.25 -13.77
CA LEU A 228 -13.99 -5.47 -14.46
C LEU A 228 -14.18 -5.64 -15.98
N PRO A 229 -13.23 -5.17 -16.80
CA PRO A 229 -13.29 -5.39 -18.24
C PRO A 229 -13.18 -6.87 -18.57
N ASN A 230 -13.78 -7.28 -19.70
CA ASN A 230 -13.59 -8.63 -20.23
C ASN A 230 -12.15 -8.79 -20.73
N VAL A 231 -11.36 -9.66 -20.10
CA VAL A 231 -9.93 -9.81 -20.37
C VAL A 231 -9.42 -11.23 -20.14
N GLU A 232 -8.52 -11.72 -21.00
CA GLU A 232 -7.83 -13.01 -20.92
C GLU A 232 -6.32 -12.73 -20.89
N PHE A 233 -5.62 -13.15 -19.83
CA PHE A 233 -4.23 -12.82 -19.61
C PHE A 233 -3.49 -13.90 -18.82
N TYR A 234 -2.16 -13.88 -18.88
CA TYR A 234 -1.30 -14.81 -18.16
C TYR A 234 -0.50 -14.05 -17.11
N LEU A 235 -0.51 -14.57 -15.90
CA LEU A 235 0.25 -14.04 -14.77
C LEU A 235 1.33 -15.05 -14.38
N ASN A 236 2.58 -14.61 -14.41
CA ASN A 236 3.68 -15.28 -13.77
C ASN A 236 3.69 -14.94 -12.28
N VAL A 237 3.50 -15.96 -11.45
CA VAL A 237 3.48 -15.83 -9.99
C VAL A 237 4.82 -16.22 -9.35
N GLY A 238 5.86 -16.46 -10.15
CA GLY A 238 7.22 -16.71 -9.68
C GLY A 238 8.03 -15.43 -9.43
N ASP A 239 9.23 -15.61 -8.87
CA ASP A 239 10.10 -14.51 -8.41
C ASP A 239 10.82 -13.74 -9.54
N TRP A 240 10.95 -14.33 -10.72
CA TRP A 240 11.73 -13.77 -11.83
C TRP A 240 10.86 -13.48 -13.04
N PRO A 241 11.13 -12.40 -13.80
CA PRO A 241 10.42 -12.16 -15.05
C PRO A 241 10.73 -13.27 -16.05
N VAL A 242 9.89 -13.38 -17.07
CA VAL A 242 9.94 -14.52 -18.01
C VAL A 242 10.05 -14.13 -19.47
N GLU A 243 9.66 -12.92 -19.87
CA GLU A 243 9.70 -12.50 -21.28
C GLU A 243 10.90 -11.59 -21.54
N TYR A 244 11.96 -12.15 -22.12
CA TYR A 244 13.21 -11.43 -22.43
C TYR A 244 13.39 -11.10 -23.91
N ARG A 245 12.41 -11.43 -24.76
CA ARG A 245 12.48 -11.03 -26.17
C ARG A 245 12.43 -9.52 -26.31
N LYS A 246 13.22 -9.00 -27.23
CA LYS A 246 13.24 -7.58 -27.59
C LYS A 246 12.06 -7.25 -28.49
N ALA A 247 11.64 -5.98 -28.48
CA ALA A 247 10.52 -5.51 -29.29
C ALA A 247 10.66 -5.80 -30.80
N ASN A 248 11.90 -5.92 -31.30
CA ASN A 248 12.22 -6.20 -32.70
C ASN A 248 12.52 -7.67 -33.01
N ASP A 249 12.41 -8.58 -32.03
CA ASP A 249 12.61 -10.01 -32.27
C ASP A 249 11.50 -10.59 -33.15
N THR A 250 11.79 -11.71 -33.83
CA THR A 250 10.80 -12.46 -34.62
C THR A 250 10.78 -13.94 -34.18
N PRO A 251 9.68 -14.43 -33.58
CA PRO A 251 8.47 -13.68 -33.23
C PRO A 251 8.70 -12.81 -31.97
N GLY A 252 8.15 -11.60 -31.95
CA GLY A 252 8.34 -10.60 -30.88
C GLY A 252 7.78 -11.04 -29.51
N PRO A 253 7.91 -10.19 -28.47
CA PRO A 253 7.54 -10.55 -27.10
C PRO A 253 6.04 -10.85 -26.97
N ILE A 254 5.68 -11.54 -25.89
CA ILE A 254 4.30 -11.85 -25.51
C ILE A 254 3.96 -11.17 -24.17
N PRO A 255 2.78 -10.55 -24.03
CA PRO A 255 2.41 -9.81 -22.84
C PRO A 255 2.08 -10.75 -21.67
N ILE A 256 3.09 -11.04 -20.85
CA ILE A 256 2.92 -11.77 -19.59
C ILE A 256 2.97 -10.76 -18.45
N ILE A 257 2.01 -10.84 -17.53
CA ILE A 257 2.02 -10.04 -16.31
C ILE A 257 2.95 -10.73 -15.30
N SER A 258 3.75 -9.98 -14.56
CA SER A 258 4.66 -10.50 -13.53
C SER A 258 4.69 -9.59 -12.29
N TRP A 259 5.07 -10.14 -11.14
CA TRP A 259 5.33 -9.37 -9.92
C TRP A 259 6.59 -8.50 -9.99
N CYS A 260 7.46 -8.79 -10.94
CA CYS A 260 8.74 -8.13 -11.12
C CYS A 260 9.08 -7.99 -12.60
N GLY A 261 9.94 -7.03 -12.92
CA GLY A 261 10.53 -6.84 -14.24
C GLY A 261 11.99 -6.38 -14.13
N SER A 262 12.65 -6.26 -15.27
CA SER A 262 13.98 -5.66 -15.42
C SER A 262 14.02 -4.77 -16.65
N VAL A 263 15.15 -4.08 -16.86
CA VAL A 263 15.40 -3.31 -18.10
C VAL A 263 15.48 -4.18 -19.35
N ASP A 264 15.73 -5.49 -19.16
CA ASP A 264 15.90 -6.47 -20.23
C ASP A 264 14.65 -7.33 -20.46
N SER A 265 13.65 -7.25 -19.59
CA SER A 265 12.39 -7.98 -19.73
C SER A 265 11.28 -7.12 -20.35
N ARG A 266 10.22 -7.78 -20.84
CA ARG A 266 9.01 -7.17 -21.39
C ARG A 266 7.74 -7.59 -20.66
N ASP A 267 7.89 -8.21 -19.50
CA ASP A 267 6.79 -8.48 -18.59
C ASP A 267 6.08 -7.16 -18.20
N ILE A 268 4.75 -7.22 -18.10
CA ILE A 268 3.92 -6.13 -17.58
C ILE A 268 3.94 -6.23 -16.06
N VAL A 269 4.42 -5.20 -15.37
CA VAL A 269 4.68 -5.29 -13.93
C VAL A 269 3.44 -4.91 -13.13
N LEU A 270 3.03 -5.79 -12.22
CA LEU A 270 2.08 -5.49 -11.14
C LEU A 270 2.82 -5.23 -9.82
N PRO A 271 2.20 -4.47 -8.90
CA PRO A 271 2.67 -4.38 -7.52
C PRO A 271 2.79 -5.78 -6.90
N THR A 272 3.90 -6.04 -6.19
CA THR A 272 4.26 -7.38 -5.73
C THR A 272 3.19 -8.02 -4.84
N TYR A 273 3.24 -9.35 -4.74
CA TYR A 273 2.33 -10.10 -3.87
C TYR A 273 2.38 -9.64 -2.41
N ASP A 274 3.54 -9.20 -1.90
CA ASP A 274 3.67 -8.69 -0.53
C ASP A 274 2.90 -7.38 -0.30
N ILE A 275 2.99 -6.44 -1.25
CA ILE A 275 2.26 -5.16 -1.22
C ILE A 275 0.76 -5.41 -1.32
N THR A 276 0.39 -6.35 -2.17
CA THR A 276 -0.99 -6.80 -2.38
C THR A 276 -1.57 -7.40 -1.11
N HIS A 277 -0.87 -8.37 -0.51
CA HIS A 277 -1.26 -9.03 0.73
C HIS A 277 -1.32 -8.04 1.90
N SER A 278 -0.29 -7.21 2.05
CA SER A 278 -0.24 -6.15 3.06
C SER A 278 -1.48 -5.26 3.03
N THR A 279 -1.90 -4.84 1.83
CA THR A 279 -3.07 -3.97 1.65
C THR A 279 -4.41 -4.66 1.96
N LEU A 280 -4.58 -5.91 1.53
CA LEU A 280 -5.81 -6.67 1.76
C LEU A 280 -5.99 -7.07 3.24
N GLU A 281 -4.88 -7.40 3.89
CA GLU A 281 -4.82 -7.95 5.26
C GLU A 281 -4.55 -6.93 6.36
N THR A 282 -4.40 -5.65 6.00
CA THR A 282 -4.21 -4.57 6.97
C THR A 282 -5.32 -4.62 8.03
N LEU A 283 -4.93 -4.58 9.31
CA LEU A 283 -5.82 -4.68 10.47
C LEU A 283 -6.70 -5.95 10.54
N ARG A 284 -6.33 -7.01 9.81
CA ARG A 284 -6.94 -8.35 9.90
C ARG A 284 -5.89 -9.42 10.22
N GLY A 285 -4.98 -9.67 9.28
CA GLY A 285 -3.92 -10.67 9.40
C GLY A 285 -2.50 -10.10 9.37
N VAL A 286 -2.32 -8.87 8.87
CA VAL A 286 -1.01 -8.21 8.78
C VAL A 286 -0.97 -6.99 9.72
N THR A 287 0.00 -6.99 10.63
CA THR A 287 0.24 -5.92 11.61
C THR A 287 1.32 -4.93 11.16
N ASN A 288 2.33 -5.41 10.42
CA ASN A 288 3.36 -4.60 9.77
C ASN A 288 2.94 -4.31 8.31
N ASP A 289 1.87 -3.55 8.16
CA ASP A 289 1.30 -3.16 6.87
C ASP A 289 1.85 -1.82 6.35
N LEU A 290 1.60 -1.49 5.08
CA LEU A 290 2.07 -0.27 4.43
C LEU A 290 1.63 1.04 5.12
N LEU A 291 0.54 1.01 5.88
CA LEU A 291 0.10 2.15 6.66
C LEU A 291 0.75 2.15 8.05
N SER A 292 0.94 0.98 8.69
CA SER A 292 1.55 0.90 10.02
C SER A 292 3.00 1.34 10.07
N ILE A 293 3.75 1.09 9.00
CA ILE A 293 5.14 1.53 8.87
C ILE A 293 5.28 3.07 8.90
N GLN A 294 4.24 3.81 8.49
CA GLN A 294 4.28 5.28 8.50
C GLN A 294 4.31 5.86 9.91
N GLY A 295 3.79 5.11 10.89
CA GLY A 295 3.80 5.48 12.30
C GLY A 295 5.03 5.01 13.08
N ASN A 296 5.97 4.35 12.42
CA ASN A 296 7.12 3.71 13.06
C ASN A 296 8.40 3.99 12.27
N THR A 297 8.69 5.26 12.03
CA THR A 297 9.79 5.74 11.19
C THR A 297 11.17 5.72 11.87
N GLY A 298 11.28 5.04 13.02
CA GLY A 298 12.45 5.11 13.88
C GLY A 298 12.59 6.47 14.59
N PRO A 299 13.74 6.73 15.24
CA PRO A 299 14.02 8.00 15.90
C PRO A 299 14.11 9.15 14.88
N PHE A 300 14.08 10.40 15.38
CA PHE A 300 14.41 11.57 14.56
C PHE A 300 15.79 11.41 13.91
N TRP A 301 15.97 12.09 12.77
CA TRP A 301 17.21 12.02 11.98
C TRP A 301 18.44 12.17 12.87
N ASP A 302 18.58 13.30 13.57
CA ASP A 302 19.69 13.65 14.48
C ASP A 302 19.96 12.64 15.62
N ASN A 303 19.07 11.66 15.81
CA ASN A 303 19.16 10.61 16.83
C ASN A 303 19.37 9.22 16.22
N LYS A 304 19.57 9.12 14.91
CA LYS A 304 19.90 7.87 14.22
C LYS A 304 21.42 7.63 14.35
N THR A 305 21.83 6.38 14.24
CA THR A 305 23.21 5.93 14.29
C THR A 305 23.90 6.20 12.95
N GLU A 306 25.05 6.87 12.96
CA GLU A 306 25.87 7.16 11.78
C GLU A 306 26.66 5.92 11.29
N GLN A 307 25.96 4.82 11.02
CA GLN A 307 26.54 3.55 10.59
C GLN A 307 25.61 2.89 9.57
N ALA A 308 26.11 2.60 8.37
CA ALA A 308 25.33 1.88 7.37
C ALA A 308 24.85 0.52 7.90
N LEU A 309 23.68 0.06 7.45
CA LEU A 309 23.06 -1.16 8.00
C LEU A 309 22.51 -2.06 6.90
N PHE A 310 22.76 -3.35 7.03
CA PHE A 310 22.14 -4.39 6.21
C PHE A 310 21.80 -5.64 7.03
N ARG A 311 20.58 -6.15 6.85
CA ARG A 311 20.14 -7.44 7.38
C ARG A 311 19.34 -8.16 6.30
N GLY A 312 19.79 -9.34 5.90
CA GLY A 312 19.10 -10.09 4.85
C GLY A 312 19.60 -11.50 4.68
N ARG A 313 18.94 -12.27 3.82
CA ARG A 313 19.38 -13.61 3.44
C ARG A 313 20.44 -13.56 2.34
N ASP A 314 21.16 -14.68 2.20
CA ASP A 314 22.22 -14.92 1.22
C ASP A 314 21.70 -15.11 -0.22
N SER A 315 20.68 -14.38 -0.66
CA SER A 315 20.08 -14.60 -1.99
C SER A 315 20.95 -14.17 -3.18
N ARG A 316 22.08 -13.52 -2.91
CA ARG A 316 23.02 -12.96 -3.89
C ARG A 316 24.41 -12.86 -3.29
N GLU A 317 25.44 -13.12 -4.09
CA GLU A 317 26.84 -13.07 -3.66
C GLU A 317 27.27 -11.66 -3.22
N GLU A 318 26.72 -10.61 -3.85
CA GLU A 318 27.02 -9.22 -3.50
C GLU A 318 26.66 -8.88 -2.04
N ARG A 319 25.66 -9.56 -1.46
CA ARG A 319 25.30 -9.42 -0.04
C ARG A 319 26.38 -10.01 0.88
N LEU A 320 27.05 -11.07 0.43
CA LEU A 320 28.15 -11.67 1.18
C LEU A 320 29.40 -10.76 1.14
N HIS A 321 29.65 -10.09 0.03
CA HIS A 321 30.68 -9.05 -0.07
C HIS A 321 30.40 -7.90 0.91
N LEU A 322 29.15 -7.48 1.03
CA LEU A 322 28.77 -6.45 2.01
C LEU A 322 29.06 -6.89 3.46
N VAL A 323 28.81 -8.16 3.81
CA VAL A 323 29.17 -8.70 5.13
C VAL A 323 30.69 -8.76 5.34
N LYS A 324 31.48 -9.09 4.30
CA LYS A 324 32.94 -9.03 4.37
C LYS A 324 33.42 -7.60 4.65
N LEU A 325 32.91 -6.62 3.91
CA LEU A 325 33.22 -5.20 4.12
C LEU A 325 32.86 -4.73 5.53
N SER A 326 31.74 -5.20 6.10
CA SER A 326 31.34 -4.91 7.48
C SER A 326 32.31 -5.46 8.52
N LYS A 327 32.89 -6.65 8.28
CA LYS A 327 33.92 -7.21 9.18
C LYS A 327 35.23 -6.42 9.12
N GLU A 328 35.56 -5.88 7.95
CA GLU A 328 36.76 -5.08 7.74
C GLU A 328 36.61 -3.65 8.27
N ASN A 329 35.39 -3.09 8.24
CA ASN A 329 35.07 -1.70 8.61
C ASN A 329 33.84 -1.64 9.54
N PRO A 330 33.89 -2.26 10.74
CA PRO A 330 32.73 -2.41 11.62
C PRO A 330 32.22 -1.08 12.18
N GLU A 331 33.02 -0.02 12.19
CA GLU A 331 32.61 1.32 12.59
C GLU A 331 31.75 2.03 11.54
N LEU A 332 31.86 1.65 10.26
CA LEU A 332 31.13 2.29 9.15
C LEU A 332 29.88 1.52 8.72
N LEU A 333 29.91 0.19 8.85
CA LEU A 333 28.86 -0.68 8.32
C LEU A 333 28.59 -1.86 9.26
N ASP A 334 27.33 -2.04 9.61
CA ASP A 334 26.81 -3.23 10.26
C ASP A 334 25.98 -4.06 9.24
N ALA A 335 26.61 -5.02 8.59
CA ALA A 335 25.97 -5.92 7.64
C ALA A 335 26.04 -7.37 8.10
N GLY A 336 24.91 -8.09 8.01
CA GLY A 336 24.89 -9.50 8.39
C GLY A 336 23.86 -10.34 7.65
N ILE A 337 24.21 -11.62 7.45
CA ILE A 337 23.33 -12.63 6.88
C ILE A 337 22.48 -13.27 7.98
N THR A 338 21.16 -13.22 7.81
CA THR A 338 20.20 -13.74 8.80
C THR A 338 19.87 -15.23 8.60
N GLY A 339 20.21 -15.78 7.45
CA GLY A 339 20.09 -17.21 7.17
C GLY A 339 20.69 -17.56 5.81
N TYR A 340 21.34 -18.74 5.78
CA TYR A 340 22.01 -19.28 4.61
C TYR A 340 21.17 -20.37 3.95
N PHE A 341 21.04 -20.28 2.64
CA PHE A 341 20.34 -21.27 1.83
C PHE A 341 21.04 -21.52 0.50
N PHE A 342 21.55 -20.47 -0.15
CA PHE A 342 22.20 -20.52 -1.46
C PHE A 342 23.72 -20.71 -1.34
N PHE A 343 24.35 -20.17 -0.30
CA PHE A 343 25.81 -20.19 -0.07
C PHE A 343 26.13 -20.77 1.31
N ARG A 344 25.60 -21.96 1.62
CA ARG A 344 25.67 -22.57 2.96
C ARG A 344 27.11 -22.76 3.46
N GLU A 345 28.02 -23.04 2.54
CA GLU A 345 29.45 -23.18 2.81
C GLU A 345 30.08 -21.89 3.36
N LYS A 346 29.50 -20.73 3.06
CA LYS A 346 29.99 -19.42 3.54
C LYS A 346 29.57 -19.09 4.96
N GLU A 347 28.64 -19.84 5.56
CA GLU A 347 28.19 -19.59 6.93
C GLU A 347 29.33 -19.73 7.94
N LYS A 348 30.24 -20.70 7.75
CA LYS A 348 31.41 -20.88 8.65
C LYS A 348 32.38 -19.70 8.62
N GLU A 349 32.55 -19.10 7.45
CA GLU A 349 33.47 -17.98 7.20
C GLU A 349 32.85 -16.65 7.66
N LEU A 350 31.59 -16.42 7.28
CA LEU A 350 30.92 -15.12 7.43
C LEU A 350 30.07 -15.01 8.69
N GLY A 351 29.66 -16.14 9.27
CA GLY A 351 28.80 -16.19 10.44
C GLY A 351 27.35 -15.83 10.13
N LYS A 352 26.47 -16.04 11.10
CA LYS A 352 25.04 -15.76 11.01
C LYS A 352 24.63 -14.77 12.10
N VAL A 353 23.83 -13.78 11.74
CA VAL A 353 23.29 -12.78 12.68
C VAL A 353 21.79 -13.02 12.91
N PRO A 354 21.23 -12.62 14.07
CA PRO A 354 19.79 -12.68 14.28
C PRO A 354 19.02 -11.76 13.34
N LEU A 355 17.75 -12.07 13.12
CA LEU A 355 16.81 -11.15 12.47
C LEU A 355 16.68 -9.89 13.32
N MET A 356 16.74 -8.73 12.67
CA MET A 356 16.46 -7.45 13.29
C MET A 356 14.95 -7.16 13.25
N GLY A 357 14.41 -6.53 14.28
CA GLY A 357 13.04 -6.04 14.26
C GLY A 357 12.85 -5.04 13.13
N PHE A 358 11.73 -5.14 12.39
CA PHE A 358 11.50 -4.30 11.20
C PHE A 358 11.68 -2.80 11.47
N PHE A 359 11.26 -2.31 12.63
CA PHE A 359 11.36 -0.90 12.99
C PHE A 359 12.75 -0.47 13.47
N ASP A 360 13.60 -1.42 13.90
CA ASP A 360 14.98 -1.13 14.28
C ASP A 360 15.85 -0.78 13.07
N PHE A 361 15.45 -1.25 11.88
CA PHE A 361 16.11 -0.91 10.61
C PHE A 361 16.17 0.60 10.34
N PHE A 362 15.17 1.37 10.82
CA PHE A 362 15.08 2.81 10.55
C PHE A 362 15.98 3.66 11.45
N LYS A 363 16.93 3.08 12.18
CA LYS A 363 17.75 3.79 13.18
C LYS A 363 19.06 4.35 12.62
N VAL A 364 19.26 4.51 11.30
CA VAL A 364 20.56 4.88 10.70
C VAL A 364 20.56 6.23 9.94
N GLU A 365 21.63 7.03 10.09
CA GLU A 365 21.83 8.39 9.52
C GLU A 365 23.03 8.51 8.56
N ASN A 366 23.06 9.58 7.75
CA ASN A 366 24.22 10.18 7.08
C ASN A 366 24.02 11.73 7.00
N ASP A 367 24.92 12.50 6.39
CA ASP A 367 24.91 13.99 6.32
C ASP A 367 23.61 14.70 5.80
N GLU A 368 23.52 16.04 5.86
CA GLU A 368 22.31 16.84 5.51
C GLU A 368 21.70 16.52 4.13
N GLU A 369 22.54 16.28 3.11
CA GLU A 369 22.04 15.91 1.78
C GLU A 369 21.37 14.52 1.80
N ALA A 370 21.89 13.59 2.61
CA ALA A 370 21.27 12.28 2.81
C ALA A 370 19.92 12.40 3.55
N GLN A 371 19.78 13.35 4.48
CA GLN A 371 18.51 13.63 5.15
C GLN A 371 17.44 14.02 4.14
N LYS A 372 17.80 14.92 3.23
CA LYS A 372 16.91 15.39 2.17
C LYS A 372 16.48 14.23 1.27
N ILE A 373 17.43 13.43 0.79
CA ILE A 373 17.16 12.24 -0.04
C ILE A 373 16.23 11.26 0.70
N ALA A 374 16.50 10.96 1.96
CA ALA A 374 15.71 10.04 2.77
C ALA A 374 14.27 10.56 2.97
N LYS A 375 14.12 11.86 3.23
CA LYS A 375 12.81 12.51 3.39
C LYS A 375 12.00 12.50 2.10
N GLU A 376 12.61 12.83 0.97
CA GLU A 376 11.94 12.79 -0.33
C GLU A 376 11.54 11.36 -0.71
N GLY A 377 12.44 10.38 -0.52
CA GLY A 377 12.13 8.97 -0.75
C GLY A 377 10.96 8.47 0.12
N GLN A 378 10.93 8.86 1.39
CA GLN A 378 9.81 8.57 2.29
C GLN A 378 8.50 9.23 1.82
N SER A 379 8.56 10.50 1.38
CA SER A 379 7.40 11.24 0.89
C SER A 379 6.79 10.56 -0.33
N VAL A 380 7.63 10.23 -1.33
CA VAL A 380 7.22 9.52 -2.55
C VAL A 380 6.62 8.15 -2.22
N ALA A 381 7.23 7.38 -1.31
CA ALA A 381 6.68 6.09 -0.91
C ALA A 381 5.30 6.25 -0.24
N ARG A 382 5.14 7.24 0.64
CA ARG A 382 3.85 7.54 1.31
C ARG A 382 2.78 8.01 0.33
N GLU A 383 3.15 8.68 -0.76
CA GLU A 383 2.24 9.13 -1.80
C GLU A 383 1.82 8.00 -2.75
N LEU A 384 2.78 7.23 -3.24
CA LEU A 384 2.55 6.26 -4.31
C LEU A 384 2.05 4.89 -3.80
N LEU A 385 2.46 4.46 -2.60
CA LEU A 385 2.12 3.14 -2.04
C LEU A 385 0.86 3.17 -1.18
N GLN A 386 -0.10 4.01 -1.55
CA GLN A 386 -1.38 4.11 -0.87
C GLN A 386 -2.34 3.00 -1.32
N PRO A 387 -3.18 2.45 -0.43
CA PRO A 387 -4.11 1.39 -0.79
C PRO A 387 -4.98 1.69 -2.03
N HIS A 388 -5.55 2.89 -2.13
CA HIS A 388 -6.39 3.22 -3.31
C HIS A 388 -5.57 3.29 -4.61
N ARG A 389 -4.31 3.74 -4.56
CA ARG A 389 -3.39 3.76 -5.71
C ARG A 389 -3.12 2.35 -6.23
N LEU A 390 -2.96 1.38 -5.34
CA LEU A 390 -2.81 -0.03 -5.67
C LEU A 390 -3.99 -0.55 -6.51
N TYR A 391 -5.22 -0.30 -6.04
CA TYR A 391 -6.43 -0.70 -6.78
C TYR A 391 -6.52 0.00 -8.15
N CYS A 392 -6.24 1.30 -8.22
CA CYS A 392 -6.22 2.04 -9.48
C CYS A 392 -5.22 1.46 -10.48
N TYR A 393 -4.01 1.11 -10.03
CA TYR A 393 -2.97 0.57 -10.89
C TYR A 393 -3.37 -0.79 -11.47
N TYR A 394 -3.85 -1.72 -10.63
CA TYR A 394 -4.34 -3.02 -11.08
C TYR A 394 -5.48 -2.87 -12.11
N TYR A 395 -6.48 -2.04 -11.78
CA TYR A 395 -7.61 -1.81 -12.68
C TYR A 395 -7.15 -1.26 -14.04
N LYS A 396 -6.24 -0.28 -14.04
CA LYS A 396 -5.69 0.30 -15.28
C LYS A 396 -4.86 -0.68 -16.10
N VAL A 397 -4.13 -1.59 -15.46
CA VAL A 397 -3.42 -2.67 -16.19
C VAL A 397 -4.44 -3.56 -16.90
N LEU A 398 -5.49 -4.01 -16.21
CA LEU A 398 -6.54 -4.85 -16.79
C LEU A 398 -7.31 -4.13 -17.91
N GLN A 399 -7.64 -2.86 -17.71
CA GLN A 399 -8.26 -2.00 -18.71
C GLN A 399 -7.37 -1.89 -19.95
N LYS A 400 -6.08 -1.57 -19.76
CA LYS A 400 -5.15 -1.42 -20.88
C LYS A 400 -4.92 -2.73 -21.62
N TYR A 401 -4.90 -3.84 -20.89
CA TYR A 401 -4.80 -5.17 -21.47
C TYR A 401 -6.02 -5.48 -22.34
N ALA A 402 -7.23 -5.27 -21.79
CA ALA A 402 -8.48 -5.51 -22.49
C ALA A 402 -8.60 -4.69 -23.79
N GLU A 403 -8.24 -3.41 -23.76
CA GLU A 403 -8.20 -2.51 -24.92
C GLU A 403 -7.33 -3.02 -26.07
N ARG A 404 -6.30 -3.81 -25.76
CA ARG A 404 -5.28 -4.24 -26.73
C ARG A 404 -5.56 -5.63 -27.30
N GLN A 405 -6.53 -6.38 -26.77
CA GLN A 405 -6.84 -7.73 -27.26
C GLN A 405 -7.41 -7.70 -28.68
N ALA A 406 -6.84 -8.51 -29.58
CA ALA A 406 -7.31 -8.64 -30.96
C ALA A 406 -8.59 -9.47 -31.11
N SER A 407 -8.95 -10.23 -30.07
CA SER A 407 -10.09 -11.14 -30.07
C SER A 407 -10.76 -11.13 -28.71
N LYS A 408 -12.01 -11.61 -28.65
CA LYS A 408 -12.76 -11.67 -27.38
C LYS A 408 -12.14 -12.74 -26.46
N PRO A 409 -12.07 -12.48 -25.15
CA PRO A 409 -11.63 -13.47 -24.18
C PRO A 409 -12.67 -14.59 -24.07
N GLU A 410 -12.20 -15.82 -23.83
CA GLU A 410 -13.06 -17.00 -23.75
C GLU A 410 -12.65 -17.88 -22.57
N ILE A 411 -13.62 -18.53 -21.94
CA ILE A 411 -13.34 -19.53 -20.89
C ILE A 411 -12.75 -20.76 -21.58
N ARG A 412 -11.45 -21.01 -21.38
CA ARG A 412 -10.73 -22.12 -22.00
C ARG A 412 -10.92 -23.42 -21.22
N ASP A 413 -10.65 -24.53 -21.90
CA ASP A 413 -10.66 -25.85 -21.28
C ASP A 413 -9.73 -25.94 -20.05
N GLY A 414 -10.19 -26.60 -19.00
CA GLY A 414 -9.50 -26.71 -17.71
C GLY A 414 -9.48 -25.44 -16.87
N MET A 415 -10.24 -24.39 -17.22
CA MET A 415 -10.45 -23.25 -16.33
C MET A 415 -11.52 -23.55 -15.28
N GLU A 416 -11.22 -23.22 -14.02
CA GLU A 416 -12.14 -23.24 -12.90
C GLU A 416 -12.65 -21.82 -12.59
N LEU A 417 -13.88 -21.72 -12.08
CA LEU A 417 -14.40 -20.47 -11.51
C LEU A 417 -13.66 -20.18 -10.20
N VAL A 418 -13.25 -18.93 -10.01
CA VAL A 418 -12.78 -18.41 -8.71
C VAL A 418 -13.98 -17.74 -8.03
N PRO A 419 -14.61 -18.39 -7.02
CA PRO A 419 -15.84 -17.89 -6.43
C PRO A 419 -15.56 -16.70 -5.48
N GLN A 420 -16.53 -15.78 -5.39
CA GLN A 420 -16.56 -14.84 -4.27
C GLN A 420 -16.80 -15.59 -2.95
N PRO A 421 -16.25 -15.12 -1.82
CA PRO A 421 -16.58 -15.69 -0.51
C PRO A 421 -18.08 -15.61 -0.23
N ASP A 422 -18.68 -16.72 0.22
CA ASP A 422 -20.10 -16.87 0.52
C ASP A 422 -20.40 -16.90 2.04
N ASP A 423 -19.41 -16.49 2.85
CA ASP A 423 -19.54 -16.44 4.30
C ASP A 423 -20.54 -15.36 4.77
N ARG A 424 -20.93 -15.43 6.05
CA ARG A 424 -21.86 -14.45 6.62
C ARG A 424 -21.31 -13.02 6.60
N ASP A 425 -19.99 -12.87 6.57
CA ASP A 425 -19.33 -11.57 6.59
C ASP A 425 -19.44 -10.88 5.22
N SER A 426 -19.61 -11.61 4.11
CA SER A 426 -19.85 -11.04 2.77
C SER A 426 -21.28 -10.53 2.54
N VAL A 427 -22.22 -10.87 3.43
CA VAL A 427 -23.63 -10.47 3.31
C VAL A 427 -23.78 -8.95 3.47
N CYS A 428 -24.16 -8.29 2.39
CA CYS A 428 -24.55 -6.87 2.40
C CYS A 428 -25.74 -6.61 1.47
N SER A 429 -26.33 -5.42 1.56
CA SER A 429 -27.33 -4.97 0.60
C SER A 429 -26.73 -3.93 -0.32
N CYS A 430 -26.66 -4.23 -1.61
CA CYS A 430 -26.18 -3.30 -2.61
C CYS A 430 -27.23 -2.23 -2.91
N HIS A 431 -26.86 -0.96 -2.78
CA HIS A 431 -27.70 0.22 -3.07
C HIS A 431 -27.16 1.06 -4.23
N ARG A 432 -26.15 0.56 -4.96
CA ARG A 432 -25.72 1.19 -6.20
C ARG A 432 -26.84 1.07 -7.22
N LYS A 433 -27.21 2.20 -7.84
CA LYS A 433 -28.21 2.19 -8.92
C LYS A 433 -27.55 1.54 -10.12
N LYS A 434 -28.20 0.53 -10.71
CA LYS A 434 -27.80 0.07 -12.04
C LYS A 434 -28.03 1.24 -13.02
N PRO A 435 -27.08 1.56 -13.91
CA PRO A 435 -27.35 2.44 -15.04
C PRO A 435 -28.59 1.89 -15.75
N LEU A 436 -29.56 2.76 -16.05
CA LEU A 436 -30.61 2.40 -16.98
C LEU A 436 -29.89 2.03 -18.28
N ARG A 437 -30.01 0.77 -18.72
CA ARG A 437 -29.63 0.41 -20.08
C ARG A 437 -30.52 1.25 -21.00
N GLU A 438 -29.96 2.27 -21.63
CA GLU A 438 -30.54 2.79 -22.85
C GLU A 438 -30.31 1.69 -23.89
N ASP A 439 -31.38 0.99 -24.25
CA ASP A 439 -31.39 0.07 -25.38
C ASP A 439 -31.09 0.89 -26.64
N LEU A 440 -29.88 0.72 -27.20
CA LEU A 440 -29.49 1.20 -28.53
C LEU A 440 -28.86 0.05 -29.32
#